data_AF-A0A3M1GF43-F1
#
_entry.id   AF-A0A3M1GF43-F1
#
_cell.length_a   1.000
_cell.length_b   1.000
_cell.length_c   1.000
_cell.angle_alpha   90.00
_cell.angle_beta   90.00
_cell.angle_gamma   90.00
#
_symmetry.space_group_name_H-M   'P 1'
#
loop_
_entity.id
_entity.type
_entity.pdbx_description
1 polymer ?
#
loop_
_entity_poly.entity_id
_entity_poly.type
_entity_poly.pdbx_seq_one_letter_code
_entity_poly.pdbx_strand_id
1 'polypeptide(L)'
;IGLGGLIMLVSLLMTMKAASPLIAVLLMAAILFGFQTAVGNIQTLPSDLYSGKSVGSLTGFAGTAAKLAVVGLNFLIPVITVDSYTPAFAVGAALAILTVMSVWVLCGHIQPLKPRAAMAG
;
A
#
# COMPACT_ATOMS: atom_id res chain seq x y z
N ILE A 1 -0.38 5.83 -7.10
CA ILE A 1 -0.27 5.60 -5.63
C ILE A 1 -1.07 6.62 -4.81
N GLY A 2 -0.81 7.94 -4.95
CA GLY A 2 -1.51 8.97 -4.15
C GLY A 2 -3.04 8.92 -4.20
N LEU A 3 -3.65 8.76 -5.39
CA LEU A 3 -5.11 8.64 -5.54
C LEU A 3 -5.68 7.41 -4.81
N GLY A 4 -5.06 6.23 -5.01
CA GLY A 4 -5.48 4.99 -4.34
C GLY A 4 -5.32 5.05 -2.82
N GLY A 5 -4.21 5.64 -2.34
CA GLY A 5 -3.97 5.87 -0.92
C GLY A 5 -4.97 6.83 -0.28
N LEU A 6 -5.36 7.89 -0.98
CA LEU A 6 -6.37 8.85 -0.50
C LEU A 6 -7.75 8.20 -0.40
N ILE A 7 -8.18 7.47 -1.44
CA ILE A 7 -9.48 6.75 -1.44
C ILE A 7 -9.51 5.73 -0.30
N MET A 8 -8.43 4.97 -0.13
CA MET A 8 -8.29 3.98 0.93
C MET A 8 -8.33 4.63 2.32
N LEU A 9 -7.59 5.71 2.53
CA LEU A 9 -7.54 6.43 3.81
C LEU A 9 -8.89 7.00 4.20
N VAL A 10 -9.54 7.73 3.30
CA VAL A 10 -10.87 8.33 3.56
C VAL A 10 -11.88 7.23 3.90
N SER A 11 -11.87 6.14 3.14
CA SER A 11 -12.81 5.03 3.36
C SER A 11 -12.55 4.32 4.70
N LEU A 12 -11.28 4.10 5.09
CA LEU A 12 -10.92 3.53 6.39
C LEU A 12 -11.38 4.41 7.56
N LEU A 13 -11.22 5.73 7.44
CA LEU A 13 -11.68 6.67 8.46
C LEU A 13 -13.22 6.68 8.57
N MET A 14 -13.93 6.57 7.45
CA MET A 14 -15.39 6.49 7.43
C MET A 14 -15.91 5.17 8.00
N THR A 15 -15.21 4.05 7.79
CA THR A 15 -15.62 2.72 8.31
C THR A 15 -15.65 2.69 9.83
N MET A 16 -14.79 3.45 10.51
CA MET A 16 -14.82 3.57 11.98
C MET A 16 -16.13 4.15 12.53
N LYS A 17 -16.93 4.82 11.69
CA LYS A 17 -18.23 5.40 12.05
C LYS A 17 -19.41 4.78 11.29
N ALA A 18 -19.20 3.65 10.60
CA ALA A 18 -20.24 3.01 9.81
C ALA A 18 -21.36 2.49 10.73
N ALA A 19 -22.55 3.06 10.60
CA ALA A 19 -23.71 2.73 11.43
C ALA A 19 -24.58 1.59 10.86
N SER A 20 -24.35 1.17 9.61
CA SER A 20 -25.13 0.11 8.96
C SER A 20 -24.24 -0.89 8.20
N PRO A 21 -24.64 -2.18 8.13
CA PRO A 21 -23.90 -3.21 7.39
C PRO A 21 -23.73 -2.88 5.90
N LEU A 22 -24.72 -2.24 5.28
CA LEU A 22 -24.66 -1.83 3.87
C LEU A 22 -23.55 -0.79 3.64
N ILE A 23 -23.46 0.22 4.51
CA ILE A 23 -22.40 1.23 4.43
C ILE A 23 -21.03 0.58 4.65
N ALA A 24 -20.92 -0.37 5.59
CA ALA A 24 -19.68 -1.08 5.84
C ALA A 24 -19.20 -1.85 4.58
N VAL A 25 -20.08 -2.56 3.88
CA VAL A 25 -19.73 -3.29 2.65
C VAL A 25 -19.32 -2.35 1.51
N LEU A 26 -20.04 -1.24 1.32
CA LEU A 26 -19.70 -0.24 0.31
C LEU A 26 -18.34 0.41 0.58
N LEU A 27 -18.05 0.72 1.85
CA LEU A 27 -16.74 1.23 2.26
C LEU A 27 -15.65 0.18 2.09
N MET A 28 -15.93 -1.10 2.36
CA MET A 28 -15.01 -2.20 2.08
C MET A 28 -14.66 -2.28 0.59
N ALA A 29 -15.66 -2.13 -0.29
CA ALA A 29 -15.45 -2.08 -1.73
C ALA A 29 -14.56 -0.90 -2.15
N ALA A 30 -14.79 0.29 -1.57
CA ALA A 30 -13.96 1.47 -1.81
C ALA A 30 -12.52 1.30 -1.29
N ILE A 31 -12.34 0.69 -0.11
CA ILE A 31 -11.02 0.36 0.46
C ILE A 31 -10.27 -0.58 -0.48
N LEU A 32 -10.91 -1.68 -0.92
CA LEU A 32 -10.31 -2.65 -1.82
C LEU A 32 -9.94 -1.99 -3.16
N PHE A 33 -10.82 -1.16 -3.72
CA PHE A 33 -10.52 -0.42 -4.95
C PHE A 33 -9.29 0.48 -4.81
N GLY A 34 -9.21 1.26 -3.72
CA GLY A 34 -8.06 2.10 -3.41
C GLY A 34 -6.77 1.30 -3.22
N PHE A 35 -6.86 0.17 -2.50
CA PHE A 35 -5.75 -0.75 -2.27
C PHE A 35 -5.21 -1.33 -3.57
N GLN A 36 -6.08 -1.84 -4.47
CA GLN A 36 -5.66 -2.39 -5.76
C GLN A 36 -4.97 -1.33 -6.63
N THR A 37 -5.51 -0.10 -6.64
CA THR A 37 -4.93 1.04 -7.38
C THR A 37 -3.54 1.42 -6.82
N ALA A 38 -3.35 1.32 -5.50
CA ALA A 38 -2.05 1.59 -4.88
C ALA A 38 -1.05 0.45 -5.14
N VAL A 39 -1.43 -0.80 -4.89
CA VAL A 39 -0.55 -1.98 -5.00
C VAL A 39 -0.10 -2.24 -6.43
N GLY A 40 -0.98 -2.09 -7.42
CA GLY A 40 -0.60 -2.25 -8.83
C GLY A 40 0.55 -1.32 -9.24
N ASN A 41 0.56 -0.09 -8.74
CA ASN A 41 1.66 0.85 -8.96
C ASN A 41 2.91 0.50 -8.12
N ILE A 42 2.74 0.03 -6.88
CA ILE A 42 3.87 -0.37 -6.02
C ILE A 42 4.65 -1.55 -6.62
N GLN A 43 3.96 -2.46 -7.30
CA GLN A 43 4.58 -3.62 -7.93
C GLN A 43 5.45 -3.26 -9.14
N THR A 44 5.16 -2.16 -9.84
CA THR A 44 5.97 -1.70 -10.98
C THR A 44 7.10 -0.75 -10.57
N LEU A 45 7.03 -0.14 -9.37
CA LEU A 45 8.07 0.77 -8.87
C LEU A 45 9.51 0.19 -8.92
N PRO A 46 9.77 -1.09 -8.54
CA PRO A 46 11.12 -1.65 -8.64
C PRO A 46 11.68 -1.63 -10.07
N SER A 47 10.85 -1.93 -11.07
CA SER A 47 11.23 -1.87 -12.49
C SER A 47 11.31 -0.45 -13.04
N ASP A 48 10.56 0.48 -12.45
CA ASP A 48 10.58 1.88 -12.84
C ASP A 48 11.85 2.60 -12.33
N LEU A 49 12.37 2.18 -11.17
CA LEU A 49 13.56 2.77 -10.53
C LEU A 49 14.88 2.09 -10.91
N TYR A 50 14.87 0.78 -11.20
CA TYR A 50 16.08 0.00 -11.47
C TYR A 50 15.98 -0.79 -12.78
N SER A 51 17.13 -1.09 -13.40
CA SER A 51 17.21 -1.93 -14.60
C SER A 51 17.91 -3.26 -14.32
N GLY A 52 17.37 -4.37 -14.82
CA GLY A 52 18.03 -5.69 -14.81
C GLY A 52 17.97 -6.42 -13.46
N LYS A 53 19.07 -7.04 -13.02
CA LYS A 53 19.11 -7.97 -11.87
C LYS A 53 18.65 -7.34 -10.54
N SER A 54 18.90 -6.05 -10.34
CA SER A 54 18.53 -5.34 -9.10
C SER A 54 17.02 -5.26 -8.87
N VAL A 55 16.22 -5.25 -9.95
CA VAL A 55 14.74 -5.26 -9.86
C VAL A 55 14.25 -6.53 -9.19
N GLY A 56 14.78 -7.69 -9.60
CA GLY A 56 14.38 -8.99 -9.06
C GLY A 56 14.71 -9.12 -7.57
N SER A 57 15.90 -8.67 -7.16
CA SER A 57 16.28 -8.67 -5.74
C SER A 57 15.41 -7.72 -4.91
N LEU A 58 15.14 -6.51 -5.40
CA LEU A 58 14.30 -5.54 -4.68
C LEU A 58 12.86 -6.05 -4.52
N THR A 59 12.26 -6.59 -5.59
CA THR A 59 10.93 -7.21 -5.53
C THR A 59 10.91 -8.42 -4.59
N GLY A 60 11.99 -9.22 -4.57
CA GLY A 60 12.14 -10.35 -3.65
C GLY A 60 12.20 -9.91 -2.17
N PHE A 61 12.98 -8.89 -1.84
CA PHE A 61 13.05 -8.32 -0.49
C PHE A 61 11.73 -7.65 -0.10
N ALA A 62 11.13 -6.84 -0.98
CA ALA A 62 9.84 -6.21 -0.74
C ALA A 62 8.73 -7.25 -0.47
N GLY A 63 8.70 -8.33 -1.27
CA GLY A 63 7.74 -9.42 -1.08
C GLY A 63 7.97 -10.21 0.21
N THR A 64 9.21 -10.34 0.66
CA THR A 64 9.52 -10.99 1.96
C THR A 64 9.11 -10.09 3.13
N ALA A 65 9.46 -8.80 3.07
CA ALA A 65 9.05 -7.80 4.06
C ALA A 65 7.52 -7.73 4.19
N ALA A 66 6.80 -7.72 3.06
CA ALA A 66 5.33 -7.74 3.06
C ALA A 66 4.76 -8.99 3.76
N LYS A 67 5.30 -10.18 3.49
CA LYS A 67 4.87 -11.42 4.16
C LYS A 67 5.11 -11.36 5.67
N LEU A 68 6.27 -10.89 6.10
CA LEU A 68 6.59 -10.73 7.53
C LEU A 68 5.67 -9.71 8.20
N ALA A 69 5.37 -8.60 7.52
CA ALA A 69 4.42 -7.60 8.02
C ALA A 69 3.01 -8.20 8.20
N VAL A 70 2.54 -9.02 7.26
CA VAL A 70 1.25 -9.73 7.36
C VAL A 70 1.25 -10.69 8.55
N VAL A 71 2.32 -11.45 8.75
CA VAL A 71 2.45 -12.35 9.91
C VAL A 71 2.40 -11.56 11.22
N GLY A 72 3.13 -10.44 11.30
CA GLY A 72 3.08 -9.56 12.48
C GLY A 72 1.69 -8.98 12.74
N LEU A 73 0.99 -8.55 11.69
CA LEU A 73 -0.39 -8.07 11.78
C LEU A 73 -1.35 -9.18 12.25
N ASN A 74 -1.18 -10.43 11.81
CA ASN A 74 -2.01 -11.54 12.26
C ASN A 74 -1.88 -11.81 13.77
N PHE A 75 -0.72 -11.55 14.37
CA PHE A 75 -0.55 -11.63 15.82
C PHE A 75 -1.07 -10.38 16.54
N LEU A 76 -0.94 -9.20 15.92
CA LEU A 76 -1.34 -7.93 16.53
C LEU A 76 -2.87 -7.72 16.51
N ILE A 77 -3.53 -8.04 15.40
CA ILE A 77 -4.97 -7.78 15.20
C ILE A 77 -5.81 -8.38 16.34
N PRO A 78 -5.68 -9.66 16.72
CA PRO A 78 -6.48 -10.24 17.81
C PRO A 78 -6.27 -9.56 19.16
N VAL A 79 -5.07 -9.01 19.41
CA VAL A 79 -4.73 -8.33 20.67
C VAL A 79 -5.33 -6.93 20.73
N ILE A 80 -5.41 -6.24 19.59
CA ILE A 80 -5.95 -4.87 19.53
C ILE A 80 -7.46 -4.84 19.27
N THR A 81 -8.05 -5.89 18.71
CA THR A 81 -9.49 -5.95 18.37
C THR A 81 -10.34 -6.70 19.38
N VAL A 82 -9.95 -6.72 20.66
CA VAL A 82 -10.68 -7.45 21.71
C VAL A 82 -12.08 -6.84 21.93
N ASP A 83 -12.16 -5.52 22.06
CA ASP A 83 -13.42 -4.83 22.36
C ASP A 83 -14.03 -4.11 21.15
N SER A 84 -13.22 -3.77 20.14
CA SER A 84 -13.68 -3.06 18.94
C SER A 84 -12.75 -3.26 17.74
N TYR A 85 -13.30 -3.19 16.53
CA TYR A 85 -12.54 -3.21 15.28
C TYR A 85 -11.94 -1.84 14.90
N THR A 86 -12.31 -0.75 15.59
CA THR A 86 -11.74 0.59 15.38
C THR A 86 -10.19 0.60 15.35
N PRO A 87 -9.47 -0.01 16.31
CA PRO A 87 -8.00 -0.06 16.27
C PRO A 87 -7.42 -0.78 15.04
N ALA A 88 -8.07 -1.82 14.51
CA ALA A 88 -7.62 -2.45 13.27
C ALA A 88 -7.71 -1.50 12.07
N PHE A 89 -8.80 -0.76 11.95
CA PHE A 89 -8.95 0.25 10.89
C PHE A 89 -7.97 1.42 11.06
N ALA A 90 -7.69 1.82 12.29
CA ALA A 90 -6.67 2.84 12.58
C ALA A 90 -5.27 2.39 12.16
N VAL A 91 -4.89 1.14 12.43
CA VAL A 91 -3.63 0.55 11.94
C VAL A 91 -3.60 0.53 10.42
N GLY A 92 -4.69 0.11 9.76
CA GLY A 92 -4.80 0.17 8.30
C GLY A 92 -4.62 1.59 7.74
N ALA A 93 -5.23 2.59 8.38
CA ALA A 93 -5.11 3.99 7.98
C ALA A 93 -3.68 4.52 8.15
N ALA A 94 -3.03 4.18 9.26
CA ALA A 94 -1.63 4.53 9.50
C ALA A 94 -0.71 3.90 8.45
N LEU A 95 -0.91 2.62 8.11
CA LEU A 95 -0.15 1.93 7.06
C LEU A 95 -0.39 2.54 5.68
N ALA A 96 -1.62 2.97 5.37
CA ALA A 96 -1.94 3.68 4.14
C ALA A 96 -1.15 4.99 4.01
N ILE A 97 -1.13 5.80 5.07
CA ILE A 97 -0.37 7.05 5.13
C ILE A 97 1.12 6.76 4.98
N LEU A 98 1.66 5.82 5.76
CA LEU A 98 3.06 5.44 5.70
C LEU A 98 3.47 4.97 4.30
N THR A 99 2.61 4.26 3.60
CA THR A 99 2.87 3.81 2.22
C THR A 99 3.00 4.99 1.27
N VAL A 100 2.05 5.93 1.30
CA VAL A 100 2.08 7.13 0.44
C VAL A 100 3.29 8.00 0.77
N MET A 101 3.54 8.23 2.06
CA MET A 101 4.68 9.00 2.56
C MET A 101 6.02 8.36 2.18
N SER A 102 6.15 7.04 2.34
CA SER A 102 7.36 6.29 1.98
C SER A 102 7.70 6.47 0.51
N VAL A 103 6.71 6.39 -0.39
CA VAL A 103 6.94 6.63 -1.82
C VAL A 103 7.30 8.08 -2.10
N TRP A 104 6.62 9.05 -1.49
CA TRP A 104 6.93 10.47 -1.72
C TRP A 104 8.31 10.87 -1.18
N VAL A 105 8.71 10.36 -0.02
CA VAL A 105 10.00 10.67 0.62
C VAL A 105 11.15 9.90 -0.04
N LEU A 106 11.00 8.59 -0.29
CA LEU A 106 12.07 7.74 -0.80
C LEU A 106 12.16 7.74 -2.33
N CYS A 107 11.04 7.91 -3.03
CA CYS A 107 10.98 7.89 -4.50
C CYS A 107 10.75 9.29 -5.09
N GLY A 108 10.89 10.37 -4.31
CA GLY A 108 10.57 11.75 -4.72
C GLY A 108 11.30 12.28 -5.96
N HIS A 109 12.31 11.57 -6.46
CA HIS A 109 12.96 11.85 -7.74
C HIS A 109 12.94 10.61 -8.64
N ILE A 110 11.79 10.34 -9.27
CA ILE A 110 11.64 9.28 -10.28
C ILE A 110 12.24 9.79 -11.60
N GLN A 111 13.57 9.87 -11.69
CA GLN A 111 14.26 9.95 -12.98
C GLN A 111 14.89 8.59 -13.29
N PRO A 112 14.75 8.08 -14.53
CA PRO A 112 15.45 6.88 -14.94
C PRO A 112 16.95 7.08 -14.72
N LEU A 113 17.59 6.23 -13.92
CA LEU A 113 19.02 6.33 -13.62
C LEU A 113 19.92 6.09 -14.86
N LYS A 114 19.35 5.70 -16.00
CA LYS A 114 19.99 5.74 -17.33
C LYS A 114 18.97 6.11 -18.41
N PRO A 115 19.28 7.06 -19.32
CA PRO A 115 18.61 7.14 -20.60
C PRO A 115 18.67 5.76 -21.26
N ARG A 116 17.54 5.28 -21.78
CA ARG A 116 17.52 4.15 -22.72
C ARG A 116 18.41 4.58 -23.89
N ALA A 117 19.68 4.18 -23.87
CA ALA A 117 20.57 4.39 -25.01
C ALA A 117 19.82 3.85 -26.21
N ALA A 118 19.62 4.73 -27.18
CA ALA A 118 18.94 4.42 -28.41
C ALA A 118 19.49 3.11 -28.95
N MET A 119 18.62 2.10 -29.07
CA MET A 119 18.82 1.06 -30.06
C MET A 119 18.65 1.73 -31.43
N ALA A 120 19.65 2.53 -31.84
CA ALA A 120 20.04 2.60 -33.24
C ALA A 120 20.74 1.26 -33.49
N GLY A 121 20.26 0.39 -34.36
CA GLY A 121 19.97 0.66 -35.77
C GLY A 121 20.95 -0.22 -36.54
#